data_AF-A0A7C8NNW3-F1
#
_entry.id   AF-A0A7C8NNW3-F1
#
_cell.length_a   1.000
_cell.length_b   1.000
_cell.length_c   1.000
_cell.angle_alpha   90.00
_cell.angle_beta   90.00
_cell.angle_gamma   90.00
#
_symmetry.space_group_name_H-M   'P 1'
#
loop_
_entity.id
_entity.type
_entity.pdbx_description
1 polymer ?
#
loop_
_entity_poly.entity_id
_entity_poly.type
_entity_poly.pdbx_seq_one_letter_code
_entity_poly.pdbx_strand_id
1 'polypeptide(L)'
;MSEAGIVHWLSHNGAEVHPSIQISRSPSGEQVISSTDNIPASTTLLNIPVSAIITTTNSSLLERIPSLAEKSQWTILILTIMYEASKPDSQWRSYFDSLPTEFDTLMYWSQDELKELEGSAVLNKIGKEEAETMYLEEIKTFVDANGDVFGGVDVSLEAFHKAGSWIMAFSSDFEKPGHTRDEDAMDDDDDDEYDSLDTDKVLVPFGNLIQIDCNLANCEFLPSEGSVSLVSTRDISKGTALYSDPGPVPRSDLLRRVGRYPQSSTQHDVIEIDSTLLISVAGKNLSDSTRDSRIERLVEEELLEDSYDIEADGGISSEILIVIQAFAVDDETFQSYATEEKFPKAKKDARTRDVILEVIQKRREGFATSREEDIAILGNSGEALGRRNKMAVEVRLGEKEILRKMEEVVRSWADTTENQSRSAKRQKR
;
A
#
# COMPACT_ATOMS: atom_id res chain seq x y z
N MET A 1 -22.39 -16.42 -3.48
CA MET A 1 -23.29 -16.46 -4.66
C MET A 1 -22.82 -17.51 -5.66
N SER A 2 -23.70 -18.15 -6.46
CA SER A 2 -23.27 -19.04 -7.57
C SER A 2 -22.76 -18.24 -8.77
N GLU A 3 -21.99 -18.85 -9.67
CA GLU A 3 -21.47 -18.18 -10.88
C GLU A 3 -22.60 -17.62 -11.75
N ALA A 4 -23.66 -18.42 -11.95
CA ALA A 4 -24.86 -17.99 -12.68
C ALA A 4 -25.61 -16.86 -11.96
N GLY A 5 -25.59 -16.84 -10.62
CA GLY A 5 -26.19 -15.77 -9.84
C GLY A 5 -25.48 -14.44 -10.05
N ILE A 6 -24.15 -14.45 -10.16
CA ILE A 6 -23.34 -13.24 -10.38
C ILE A 6 -23.64 -12.66 -11.76
N VAL A 7 -23.62 -13.49 -12.80
CA VAL A 7 -23.93 -13.06 -14.18
C VAL A 7 -25.36 -12.51 -14.27
N HIS A 8 -26.32 -13.16 -13.60
CA HIS A 8 -27.69 -12.65 -13.53
C HIS A 8 -27.77 -11.30 -12.82
N TRP A 9 -27.08 -11.12 -11.70
CA TRP A 9 -27.04 -9.84 -11.00
C TRP A 9 -26.46 -8.74 -11.88
N LEU A 10 -25.33 -9.00 -12.55
CA LEU A 10 -24.68 -8.05 -13.46
C LEU A 10 -25.65 -7.61 -14.57
N SER A 11 -26.24 -8.58 -15.27
CA SER A 11 -27.18 -8.28 -16.36
C SER A 11 -28.45 -7.56 -15.87
N HIS A 12 -28.99 -7.95 -14.70
CA HIS A 12 -30.18 -7.31 -14.13
C HIS A 12 -29.93 -5.83 -13.77
N ASN A 13 -28.70 -5.49 -13.37
CA ASN A 13 -28.31 -4.13 -13.02
C ASN A 13 -27.67 -3.36 -14.20
N GLY A 14 -27.85 -3.85 -15.43
CA GLY A 14 -27.42 -3.15 -16.64
C GLY A 14 -25.94 -3.25 -16.97
N ALA A 15 -25.19 -4.13 -16.29
CA ALA A 15 -23.80 -4.39 -16.65
C ALA A 15 -23.71 -5.26 -17.90
N GLU A 16 -22.73 -4.97 -18.76
CA GLU A 16 -22.46 -5.70 -19.99
C GLU A 16 -21.27 -6.63 -19.77
N VAL A 17 -21.47 -7.94 -19.92
CA VAL A 17 -20.44 -8.97 -19.74
C VAL A 17 -20.02 -9.48 -21.10
N HIS A 18 -18.72 -9.42 -21.41
CA HIS A 18 -18.19 -9.91 -22.69
C HIS A 18 -18.39 -11.44 -22.79
N PRO A 19 -18.85 -11.99 -23.93
CA PRO A 19 -19.17 -13.42 -24.06
C PRO A 19 -17.93 -14.34 -23.94
N SER A 20 -16.74 -13.78 -24.16
CA SER A 20 -15.48 -14.54 -24.05
C SER A 20 -14.89 -14.58 -22.64
N ILE A 21 -15.60 -14.12 -21.61
CA ILE A 21 -15.20 -14.30 -20.21
C ILE A 21 -16.20 -15.20 -19.47
N GLN A 22 -15.70 -15.93 -18.48
CA GLN A 22 -16.53 -16.75 -17.60
C GLN A 22 -16.07 -16.61 -16.16
N ILE A 23 -17.03 -16.70 -15.24
CA ILE A 23 -16.77 -16.84 -13.81
C ILE A 23 -16.68 -18.34 -13.50
N SER A 24 -15.63 -18.74 -12.81
CA SER A 24 -15.38 -20.13 -12.41
C SER A 24 -14.76 -20.18 -11.02
N ARG A 25 -14.46 -21.39 -10.51
CA ARG A 25 -13.71 -21.58 -9.27
C ARG A 25 -12.31 -22.09 -9.56
N SER A 26 -11.33 -21.49 -8.90
CA SER A 26 -9.96 -22.00 -8.86
C SER A 26 -9.91 -23.35 -8.11
N PRO A 27 -8.79 -24.09 -8.20
CA PRO A 27 -8.57 -25.27 -7.36
C PRO A 27 -8.61 -24.98 -5.86
N SER A 28 -8.28 -23.75 -5.43
CA SER A 28 -8.42 -23.28 -4.04
C SER A 28 -9.87 -22.99 -3.65
N GLY A 29 -10.82 -23.05 -4.60
CA GLY A 29 -12.24 -22.83 -4.38
C GLY A 29 -12.69 -21.36 -4.50
N GLU A 30 -11.75 -20.45 -4.76
CA GLU A 30 -11.98 -19.01 -4.94
C GLU A 30 -12.65 -18.74 -6.29
N GLN A 31 -13.55 -17.77 -6.34
CA GLN A 31 -14.17 -17.37 -7.60
C GLN A 31 -13.19 -16.50 -8.40
N VAL A 32 -13.04 -16.82 -9.69
CA VAL A 32 -12.11 -16.16 -10.60
C VAL A 32 -12.77 -15.93 -11.96
N ILE A 33 -12.28 -14.93 -12.70
CA ILE A 33 -12.67 -14.71 -14.09
C ILE A 33 -11.58 -15.24 -15.03
N SER A 34 -11.98 -15.95 -16.08
CA SER A 34 -11.07 -16.49 -17.10
C SER A 34 -11.63 -16.31 -18.51
N SER A 35 -10.76 -16.26 -19.52
CA SER A 35 -11.16 -16.23 -20.92
C SER A 35 -11.66 -17.59 -21.42
N THR A 36 -12.71 -17.60 -22.24
CA THR A 36 -13.24 -18.79 -22.94
C THR A 36 -12.83 -18.85 -24.40
N ASP A 37 -12.28 -17.74 -24.92
CA ASP A 37 -11.69 -17.60 -26.25
C ASP A 37 -10.47 -16.67 -26.20
N ASN A 38 -9.75 -16.52 -27.31
CA ASN A 38 -8.73 -15.49 -27.45
C ASN A 38 -9.37 -14.10 -27.45
N ILE A 39 -8.81 -13.18 -26.67
CA ILE A 39 -9.31 -11.81 -26.54
C ILE A 39 -8.18 -10.84 -26.93
N PRO A 40 -8.37 -9.97 -27.93
CA PRO A 40 -7.39 -8.96 -28.29
C PRO A 40 -7.18 -7.92 -27.18
N ALA A 41 -6.01 -7.28 -27.16
CA ALA A 41 -5.77 -6.09 -26.35
C ALA A 41 -6.83 -4.99 -26.60
N SER A 42 -7.05 -4.13 -25.60
CA SER A 42 -8.04 -3.05 -25.61
C SER A 42 -9.49 -3.50 -25.83
N THR A 43 -9.82 -4.75 -25.46
CA THR A 43 -11.20 -5.24 -25.45
C THR A 43 -11.88 -4.96 -24.11
N THR A 44 -13.06 -4.35 -24.12
CA THR A 44 -13.92 -4.23 -22.93
C THR A 44 -14.48 -5.60 -22.54
N LEU A 45 -14.09 -6.08 -21.36
CA LEU A 45 -14.45 -7.39 -20.81
C LEU A 45 -15.71 -7.32 -19.96
N LEU A 46 -15.88 -6.23 -19.22
CA LEU A 46 -17.01 -5.98 -18.35
C LEU A 46 -17.24 -4.47 -18.32
N ASN A 47 -18.48 -4.00 -18.47
CA ASN A 47 -18.83 -2.60 -18.30
C ASN A 47 -19.95 -2.50 -17.26
N ILE A 48 -19.71 -1.78 -16.16
CA ILE A 48 -20.64 -1.65 -15.04
C ILE A 48 -21.11 -0.20 -14.95
N PRO A 49 -22.41 0.10 -15.17
CA PRO A 49 -22.91 1.47 -15.08
C PRO A 49 -22.85 2.00 -13.65
N VAL A 50 -22.71 3.33 -13.49
CA VAL A 50 -22.70 4.02 -12.18
C VAL A 50 -23.94 3.73 -11.33
N SER A 51 -25.08 3.43 -11.96
CA SER A 51 -26.29 3.00 -11.24
C SER A 51 -26.13 1.68 -10.48
N ALA A 52 -25.18 0.83 -10.90
CA ALA A 52 -24.89 -0.47 -10.29
C ALA A 52 -23.67 -0.44 -9.36
N ILE A 53 -22.75 0.50 -9.54
CA ILE A 53 -21.61 0.75 -8.63
C ILE A 53 -22.14 1.29 -7.30
N ILE A 54 -21.42 1.15 -6.18
CA ILE A 54 -21.80 1.81 -4.92
C ILE A 54 -20.96 3.08 -4.78
N THR A 55 -21.64 4.23 -4.77
CA THR A 55 -21.01 5.56 -4.66
C THR A 55 -21.56 6.30 -3.45
N THR A 56 -21.00 7.47 -3.16
CA THR A 56 -21.48 8.37 -2.09
C THR A 56 -22.85 9.00 -2.38
N THR A 57 -23.36 8.90 -3.62
CA THR A 57 -24.51 9.68 -4.09
C THR A 57 -25.71 8.86 -4.55
N ASN A 58 -25.53 7.56 -4.82
CA ASN A 58 -26.59 6.74 -5.44
C ASN A 58 -27.39 5.87 -4.46
N SER A 59 -27.15 6.02 -3.15
CA SER A 59 -28.03 5.48 -2.11
C SER A 59 -29.05 6.51 -1.65
N SER A 60 -30.25 6.02 -1.31
CA SER A 60 -31.29 6.79 -0.60
C SER A 60 -30.84 7.41 0.74
N LEU A 61 -29.67 7.03 1.28
CA LEU A 61 -29.20 7.54 2.57
C LEU A 61 -29.01 9.05 2.55
N LEU A 62 -28.39 9.59 1.49
CA LEU A 62 -28.10 11.01 1.36
C LEU A 62 -29.39 11.86 1.26
N GLU A 63 -30.43 11.33 0.60
CA GLU A 63 -31.74 11.98 0.54
C GLU A 63 -32.44 12.01 1.91
N ARG A 64 -32.25 10.97 2.72
CA ARG A 64 -32.84 10.87 4.07
C ARG A 64 -32.08 11.72 5.09
N ILE A 65 -30.78 11.89 4.92
CA ILE A 65 -29.92 12.71 5.79
C ILE A 65 -29.09 13.67 4.92
N PRO A 66 -29.64 14.82 4.50
CA PRO A 66 -28.92 15.76 3.64
C PRO A 66 -27.62 16.30 4.25
N SER A 67 -27.52 16.39 5.57
CA SER A 67 -26.29 16.81 6.27
C SER A 67 -25.14 15.82 6.14
N LEU A 68 -25.38 14.60 5.63
CA LEU A 68 -24.31 13.65 5.30
C LEU A 68 -23.40 14.20 4.19
N ALA A 69 -23.91 15.07 3.31
CA ALA A 69 -23.12 15.71 2.25
C ALA A 69 -21.98 16.61 2.78
N GLU A 70 -22.00 16.96 4.06
CA GLU A 70 -20.96 17.79 4.72
C GLU A 70 -19.81 16.95 5.29
N LYS A 71 -19.86 15.62 5.14
CA LYS A 71 -18.84 14.69 5.61
C LYS A 71 -17.82 14.37 4.51
N SER A 72 -16.66 13.87 4.93
CA SER A 72 -15.64 13.34 4.01
C SER A 72 -16.21 12.21 3.14
N GLN A 73 -15.66 12.03 1.95
CA GLN A 73 -16.01 10.98 1.00
C GLN A 73 -16.00 9.58 1.66
N TRP A 74 -14.98 9.32 2.47
CA TRP A 74 -14.81 8.07 3.21
C TRP A 74 -15.97 7.77 4.17
N THR A 75 -16.28 8.71 5.05
CA THR A 75 -17.41 8.63 5.99
C THR A 75 -18.73 8.37 5.26
N ILE A 76 -18.97 9.09 4.15
CA ILE A 76 -20.20 8.90 3.36
C ILE A 76 -20.26 7.48 2.80
N LEU A 77 -19.17 6.99 2.21
CA LEU A 77 -19.12 5.67 1.60
C LEU A 77 -19.27 4.54 2.65
N ILE A 78 -18.58 4.64 3.79
CA ILE A 78 -18.71 3.69 4.90
C ILE A 78 -20.16 3.61 5.39
N LEU A 79 -20.77 4.75 5.70
CA LEU A 79 -22.16 4.79 6.18
C LEU A 79 -23.13 4.25 5.13
N THR A 80 -22.89 4.55 3.84
CA THR A 80 -23.68 4.02 2.73
C THR A 80 -23.59 2.50 2.65
N ILE A 81 -22.39 1.93 2.76
CA ILE A 81 -22.18 0.48 2.75
C ILE A 81 -22.88 -0.18 3.94
N MET A 82 -22.70 0.34 5.16
CA MET A 82 -23.33 -0.22 6.37
C MET A 82 -24.86 -0.19 6.26
N TYR A 83 -25.41 0.93 5.76
CA TYR A 83 -26.83 1.12 5.53
C TYR A 83 -27.39 0.16 4.48
N GLU A 84 -26.78 0.07 3.31
CA GLU A 84 -27.25 -0.79 2.21
C GLU A 84 -27.04 -2.28 2.49
N ALA A 85 -25.94 -2.67 3.15
CA ALA A 85 -25.68 -4.07 3.53
C ALA A 85 -26.70 -4.58 4.57
N SER A 86 -27.26 -3.68 5.40
CA SER A 86 -28.28 -4.03 6.40
C SER A 86 -29.69 -4.15 5.83
N LYS A 87 -29.94 -3.66 4.62
CA LYS A 87 -31.26 -3.70 3.97
C LYS A 87 -31.49 -5.01 3.23
N PRO A 88 -32.57 -5.75 3.54
CA PRO A 88 -32.90 -6.97 2.81
C PRO A 88 -33.29 -6.74 1.34
N ASP A 89 -33.84 -5.58 1.01
CA ASP A 89 -34.33 -5.18 -0.31
C ASP A 89 -33.37 -4.27 -1.08
N SER A 90 -32.13 -4.09 -0.59
CA SER A 90 -31.10 -3.34 -1.32
C SER A 90 -30.80 -3.99 -2.67
N GLN A 91 -30.63 -3.17 -3.72
CA GLN A 91 -30.21 -3.66 -5.03
C GLN A 91 -28.84 -4.37 -4.97
N TRP A 92 -27.98 -3.96 -4.02
CA TRP A 92 -26.66 -4.52 -3.79
C TRP A 92 -26.64 -5.69 -2.81
N ARG A 93 -27.80 -6.10 -2.27
CA ARG A 93 -27.88 -7.14 -1.22
C ARG A 93 -27.12 -8.41 -1.61
N SER A 94 -27.37 -8.89 -2.83
CA SER A 94 -26.73 -10.11 -3.33
C SER A 94 -25.21 -9.96 -3.45
N TYR A 95 -24.72 -8.78 -3.84
CA TYR A 95 -23.29 -8.49 -3.90
C TYR A 95 -22.66 -8.49 -2.50
N PHE A 96 -23.25 -7.79 -1.52
CA PHE A 96 -22.75 -7.82 -0.14
C PHE A 96 -22.73 -9.25 0.45
N ASP A 97 -23.74 -10.07 0.14
CA ASP A 97 -23.78 -11.49 0.55
C ASP A 97 -22.69 -12.36 -0.13
N SER A 98 -22.03 -11.84 -1.17
CA SER A 98 -20.92 -12.51 -1.85
C SER A 98 -19.53 -12.08 -1.36
N LEU A 99 -19.44 -10.97 -0.64
CA LEU A 99 -18.19 -10.44 -0.13
C LEU A 99 -17.65 -11.27 1.05
N PRO A 100 -16.33 -11.27 1.27
CA PRO A 100 -15.74 -11.94 2.42
C PRO A 100 -16.24 -11.33 3.73
N THR A 101 -16.39 -12.20 4.74
CA THR A 101 -16.71 -11.84 6.12
C THR A 101 -15.53 -11.99 7.07
N GLU A 102 -14.46 -12.63 6.60
CA GLU A 102 -13.19 -12.80 7.30
C GLU A 102 -12.09 -12.12 6.47
N PHE A 103 -11.15 -11.48 7.16
CA PHE A 103 -10.07 -10.70 6.55
C PHE A 103 -8.72 -11.12 7.11
N ASP A 104 -7.71 -10.99 6.27
CA ASP A 104 -6.32 -11.21 6.63
C ASP A 104 -5.51 -9.90 6.62
N THR A 105 -6.17 -8.74 6.55
CA THR A 105 -5.54 -7.44 6.77
C THR A 105 -5.03 -7.33 8.20
N LEU A 106 -3.93 -6.60 8.40
CA LEU A 106 -3.18 -6.62 9.67
C LEU A 106 -4.00 -6.17 10.88
N MET A 107 -5.02 -5.32 10.71
CA MET A 107 -5.89 -4.89 11.81
C MET A 107 -6.69 -6.03 12.48
N TYR A 108 -6.85 -7.17 11.80
CA TYR A 108 -7.55 -8.37 12.30
C TYR A 108 -6.59 -9.41 12.90
N TRP A 109 -5.29 -9.14 12.91
CA TRP A 109 -4.32 -10.04 13.49
C TRP A 109 -4.29 -9.90 15.01
N SER A 110 -4.06 -11.02 15.68
CA SER A 110 -3.76 -11.03 17.11
C SER A 110 -2.37 -10.45 17.39
N GLN A 111 -2.11 -10.08 18.63
CA GLN A 111 -0.80 -9.55 19.02
C GLN A 111 0.34 -10.57 18.82
N ASP A 112 0.07 -11.86 19.01
CA ASP A 112 1.05 -12.92 18.76
C ASP A 112 1.36 -13.06 17.25
N GLU A 113 0.35 -12.89 16.39
CA GLU A 113 0.54 -12.88 14.93
C GLU A 113 1.29 -11.63 14.47
N LEU A 114 0.96 -10.45 15.02
CA LEU A 114 1.67 -9.20 14.70
C LEU A 114 3.13 -9.22 15.16
N LYS A 115 3.43 -9.93 16.25
CA LYS A 115 4.80 -10.12 16.73
C LYS A 115 5.69 -10.83 15.71
N GLU A 116 5.13 -11.64 14.82
CA GLU A 116 5.89 -12.25 13.73
C GLU A 116 6.41 -11.20 12.71
N LEU A 117 5.86 -9.98 12.70
CA LEU A 117 6.33 -8.87 11.86
C LEU A 117 7.28 -7.91 12.61
N GLU A 118 7.74 -8.26 13.81
CA GLU A 118 8.71 -7.45 14.57
C GLU A 118 9.96 -7.12 13.72
N GLY A 119 10.26 -5.82 13.61
CA GLY A 119 11.34 -5.28 12.79
C GLY A 119 10.88 -4.67 11.45
N SER A 120 9.66 -4.98 11.02
CA SER A 120 9.01 -4.35 9.86
C SER A 120 8.33 -3.04 10.26
N ALA A 121 8.47 -2.01 9.42
CA ALA A 121 7.82 -0.72 9.63
C ALA A 121 6.29 -0.77 9.42
N VAL A 122 5.77 -1.83 8.78
CA VAL A 122 4.33 -2.00 8.52
C VAL A 122 3.49 -2.00 9.81
N LEU A 123 4.09 -2.40 10.93
CA LEU A 123 3.43 -2.39 12.24
C LEU A 123 3.01 -0.99 12.69
N ASN A 124 3.75 0.04 12.28
CA ASN A 124 3.44 1.43 12.58
C ASN A 124 2.33 2.00 11.69
N LYS A 125 1.95 1.27 10.64
CA LYS A 125 1.02 1.74 9.59
C LYS A 125 -0.38 1.11 9.70
N ILE A 126 -0.65 0.25 10.68
CA ILE A 126 -1.88 -0.56 10.73
C ILE A 126 -3.15 0.31 10.86
N GLY A 127 -3.09 1.42 11.60
CA GLY A 127 -4.18 2.40 11.65
C GLY A 127 -5.42 1.98 12.46
N LYS A 128 -5.31 0.92 13.29
CA LYS A 128 -6.49 0.36 13.98
C LYS A 128 -7.04 1.28 15.06
N GLU A 129 -6.16 1.87 15.87
CA GLU A 129 -6.57 2.72 16.99
C GLU A 129 -7.20 4.03 16.47
N GLU A 130 -6.64 4.57 15.38
CA GLU A 130 -7.13 5.72 14.64
C GLU A 130 -8.52 5.44 14.06
N ALA A 131 -8.69 4.28 13.41
CA ALA A 131 -9.98 3.85 12.87
C ALA A 131 -11.05 3.67 13.96
N GLU A 132 -10.70 3.06 15.10
CA GLU A 132 -11.61 2.90 16.24
C GLU A 132 -11.97 4.27 16.88
N THR A 133 -11.04 5.22 16.87
CA THR A 133 -11.29 6.60 17.32
C THR A 133 -12.26 7.32 16.39
N MET A 134 -12.03 7.27 15.06
CA MET A 134 -12.96 7.80 14.05
C MET A 134 -14.35 7.19 14.22
N TYR A 135 -14.43 5.88 14.47
CA TYR A 135 -15.71 5.21 14.70
C TYR A 135 -16.46 5.82 15.90
N LEU A 136 -15.78 6.04 17.03
CA LEU A 136 -16.41 6.55 18.24
C LEU A 136 -16.78 8.02 18.15
N GLU A 137 -15.87 8.85 17.63
CA GLU A 137 -16.02 10.30 17.66
C GLU A 137 -16.88 10.83 16.52
N GLU A 138 -16.78 10.21 15.34
CA GLU A 138 -17.49 10.66 14.15
C GLU A 138 -18.68 9.75 13.78
N ILE A 139 -18.40 8.49 13.42
CA ILE A 139 -19.41 7.58 12.84
C ILE A 139 -20.55 7.36 13.83
N LYS A 140 -20.21 6.98 15.07
CA LYS A 140 -21.17 6.70 16.12
C LYS A 140 -21.97 7.94 16.50
N THR A 141 -21.31 9.09 16.66
CA THR A 141 -21.98 10.36 16.96
C THR A 141 -22.97 10.74 15.87
N PHE A 142 -22.59 10.59 14.59
CA PHE A 142 -23.46 10.88 13.46
C PHE A 142 -24.66 9.93 13.39
N VAL A 143 -24.43 8.64 13.59
CA VAL A 143 -25.50 7.62 13.64
C VAL A 143 -26.48 7.88 14.78
N ASP A 144 -25.98 8.18 15.99
CA ASP A 144 -26.81 8.45 17.16
C ASP A 144 -27.70 9.70 16.96
N ALA A 145 -27.18 10.74 16.28
CA ALA A 145 -27.94 11.94 15.93
C ALA A 145 -29.04 11.69 14.88
N ASN A 146 -28.92 10.64 14.08
CA ASN A 146 -29.84 10.28 12.98
C ASN A 146 -30.49 8.90 13.20
N GLY A 147 -30.73 8.54 14.46
CA GLY A 147 -31.16 7.19 14.84
C GLY A 147 -32.51 6.73 14.24
N ASP A 148 -33.37 7.65 13.81
CA ASP A 148 -34.60 7.33 13.08
C ASP A 148 -34.34 6.76 11.68
N VAL A 149 -33.22 7.16 11.05
CA VAL A 149 -32.79 6.65 9.75
C VAL A 149 -32.07 5.31 9.86
N PHE A 150 -31.24 5.17 10.89
CA PHE A 150 -30.40 3.99 11.14
C PHE A 150 -31.11 2.88 11.94
N GLY A 151 -32.41 2.99 12.19
CA GLY A 151 -33.20 1.94 12.84
C GLY A 151 -33.11 0.61 12.09
N GLY A 152 -32.54 -0.42 12.73
CA GLY A 152 -32.36 -1.75 12.13
C GLY A 152 -31.11 -1.91 11.26
N VAL A 153 -30.26 -0.89 11.18
CA VAL A 153 -28.95 -0.95 10.52
C VAL A 153 -27.91 -1.50 11.48
N ASP A 154 -27.07 -2.42 11.03
CA ASP A 154 -25.89 -2.85 11.78
C ASP A 154 -24.83 -1.75 11.73
N VAL A 155 -24.75 -1.00 12.83
CA VAL A 155 -23.80 0.11 13.03
C VAL A 155 -22.72 -0.24 14.05
N SER A 156 -22.49 -1.52 14.28
CA SER A 156 -21.43 -2.00 15.18
C SER A 156 -20.04 -1.64 14.68
N LEU A 157 -19.06 -1.64 15.59
CA LEU A 157 -17.65 -1.48 15.23
C LEU A 157 -17.19 -2.57 14.24
N GLU A 158 -17.73 -3.78 14.36
CA GLU A 158 -17.47 -4.87 13.43
C GLU A 158 -17.98 -4.55 12.01
N ALA A 159 -19.20 -4.01 11.90
CA ALA A 159 -19.74 -3.57 10.61
C ALA A 159 -18.92 -2.43 10.00
N PHE A 160 -18.46 -1.49 10.82
CA PHE A 160 -17.56 -0.41 10.41
C PHE A 160 -16.23 -0.95 9.87
N HIS A 161 -15.53 -1.80 10.62
CA HIS A 161 -14.27 -2.41 10.17
C HIS A 161 -14.44 -3.21 8.88
N LYS A 162 -15.54 -3.98 8.77
CA LYS A 162 -15.86 -4.75 7.57
C LYS A 162 -16.10 -3.85 6.36
N ALA A 163 -16.85 -2.75 6.52
CA ALA A 163 -17.09 -1.79 5.45
C ALA A 163 -15.78 -1.14 4.98
N GLY A 164 -14.95 -0.65 5.90
CA GLY A 164 -13.62 -0.10 5.58
C GLY A 164 -12.72 -1.12 4.88
N SER A 165 -12.73 -2.37 5.33
CA SER A 165 -11.95 -3.45 4.71
C SER A 165 -12.41 -3.78 3.28
N TRP A 166 -13.72 -3.74 3.01
CA TRP A 166 -14.25 -3.88 1.66
C TRP A 166 -13.84 -2.73 0.74
N ILE A 167 -13.85 -1.49 1.25
CA ILE A 167 -13.40 -0.33 0.47
C ILE A 167 -11.90 -0.48 0.16
N MET A 168 -11.05 -0.73 1.16
CA MET A 168 -9.61 -0.88 0.97
C MET A 168 -9.26 -1.99 -0.03
N ALA A 169 -9.98 -3.11 0.00
CA ALA A 169 -9.66 -4.26 -0.82
C ALA A 169 -10.28 -4.24 -2.22
N PHE A 170 -11.44 -3.60 -2.40
CA PHE A 170 -12.28 -3.79 -3.60
C PHE A 170 -12.80 -2.50 -4.22
N SER A 171 -12.38 -1.33 -3.73
CA SER A 171 -12.72 -0.06 -4.36
C SER A 171 -11.88 0.21 -5.61
N SER A 172 -12.32 1.17 -6.40
CA SER A 172 -11.56 1.76 -7.49
C SER A 172 -11.75 3.27 -7.46
N ASP A 173 -10.79 3.99 -8.04
CA ASP A 173 -10.90 5.43 -8.23
C ASP A 173 -11.85 5.75 -9.39
N PHE A 174 -12.77 6.66 -9.14
CA PHE A 174 -13.77 7.12 -10.10
C PHE A 174 -13.64 8.63 -10.28
N GLU A 175 -13.45 9.07 -11.53
CA GLU A 175 -13.26 10.49 -11.84
C GLU A 175 -14.48 11.33 -11.45
N LYS A 176 -14.24 12.45 -10.75
CA LYS A 176 -15.30 13.40 -10.44
C LYS A 176 -15.75 14.14 -11.71
N PRO A 177 -17.06 14.22 -12.00
CA PRO A 177 -17.54 14.92 -13.19
C PRO A 177 -17.08 16.38 -13.23
N GLY A 178 -16.35 16.77 -14.29
CA GLY A 178 -15.90 18.15 -14.50
C GLY A 178 -14.52 18.49 -13.94
N HIS A 179 -13.83 17.54 -13.31
CA HIS A 179 -12.42 17.66 -12.97
C HIS A 179 -11.58 16.95 -14.03
N THR A 180 -10.74 17.70 -14.74
CA THR A 180 -9.66 17.13 -15.56
C THR A 180 -8.43 17.03 -14.69
N ARG A 181 -7.92 15.81 -14.51
CA ARG A 181 -6.67 15.51 -13.80
C ARG A 181 -5.57 16.44 -14.31
N ASP A 182 -5.11 17.39 -13.48
CA ASP A 182 -3.95 18.21 -13.80
C ASP A 182 -2.72 17.33 -13.58
N GLU A 183 -1.99 17.00 -14.65
CA GLU A 183 -0.80 16.13 -14.59
C GLU A 183 0.34 16.71 -13.74
N ASP A 184 0.22 17.99 -13.35
CA ASP A 184 1.18 18.75 -12.54
C ASP A 184 0.74 18.92 -11.07
N ALA A 185 -0.43 18.41 -10.67
CA ALA A 185 -0.78 18.34 -9.25
C ALA A 185 0.06 17.23 -8.62
N MET A 186 1.03 17.63 -7.79
CA MET A 186 1.69 16.70 -6.87
C MET A 186 0.61 15.89 -6.15
N ASP A 187 0.81 14.58 -6.01
CA ASP A 187 0.10 13.80 -4.99
C ASP A 187 0.40 14.54 -3.67
N ASP A 188 -0.55 15.35 -3.21
CA ASP A 188 -0.51 15.90 -1.86
C ASP A 188 -0.65 14.67 -0.95
N ASP A 189 0.49 14.18 -0.47
CA ASP A 189 0.63 13.28 0.68
C ASP A 189 0.17 13.98 2.00
N ASP A 190 -0.67 15.01 1.90
CA ASP A 190 -1.16 15.82 3.02
C ASP A 190 -2.46 15.22 3.60
N ASP A 191 -2.28 14.47 4.70
CA ASP A 191 -3.10 14.34 5.92
C ASP A 191 -4.62 14.05 5.87
N ASP A 192 -5.29 14.09 4.72
CA ASP A 192 -6.67 13.61 4.53
C ASP A 192 -6.65 12.42 3.54
N GLU A 193 -6.03 11.29 3.94
CA GLU A 193 -5.73 10.06 3.17
C GLU A 193 -6.91 9.45 2.37
N TYR A 194 -8.13 10.01 2.48
CA TYR A 194 -9.34 9.48 1.88
C TYR A 194 -10.15 10.45 0.99
N ASP A 195 -9.80 11.74 0.91
CA ASP A 195 -10.54 12.74 0.13
C ASP A 195 -9.69 13.28 -1.04
N SER A 196 -9.60 12.52 -2.14
CA SER A 196 -8.96 12.99 -3.37
C SER A 196 -9.75 14.16 -4.00
N LEU A 197 -9.06 15.20 -4.45
CA LEU A 197 -9.69 16.33 -5.14
C LEU A 197 -10.26 15.92 -6.52
N ASP A 198 -9.64 14.95 -7.19
CA ASP A 198 -9.96 14.57 -8.56
C ASP A 198 -10.82 13.30 -8.66
N THR A 199 -10.74 12.43 -7.65
CA THR A 199 -11.39 11.11 -7.71
C THR A 199 -12.21 10.81 -6.45
N ASP A 200 -13.23 9.98 -6.62
CA ASP A 200 -13.98 9.35 -5.53
C ASP A 200 -13.62 7.87 -5.47
N LYS A 201 -13.38 7.33 -4.27
CA LYS A 201 -13.39 5.88 -4.06
C LYS A 201 -14.81 5.34 -4.27
N VAL A 202 -14.97 4.32 -5.10
CA VAL A 202 -16.26 3.66 -5.31
C VAL A 202 -16.11 2.15 -5.20
N LEU A 203 -17.11 1.47 -4.66
CA LEU A 203 -17.07 0.01 -4.56
C LEU A 203 -17.64 -0.60 -5.84
N VAL A 204 -16.80 -1.29 -6.60
CA VAL A 204 -17.15 -1.89 -7.89
C VAL A 204 -17.63 -3.33 -7.68
N PRO A 205 -18.93 -3.63 -7.88
CA PRO A 205 -19.45 -4.96 -7.66
C PRO A 205 -18.71 -6.02 -8.46
N PHE A 206 -18.33 -7.10 -7.77
CA PHE A 206 -17.56 -8.22 -8.31
C PHE A 206 -16.15 -7.88 -8.81
N GLY A 207 -15.63 -6.67 -8.53
CA GLY A 207 -14.21 -6.34 -8.75
C GLY A 207 -13.27 -7.27 -7.98
N ASN A 208 -13.72 -7.75 -6.82
CA ASN A 208 -13.02 -8.73 -5.98
C ASN A 208 -12.76 -10.10 -6.65
N LEU A 209 -13.40 -10.39 -7.80
CA LEU A 209 -13.17 -11.61 -8.57
C LEU A 209 -11.92 -11.54 -9.44
N ILE A 210 -11.38 -10.34 -9.67
CA ILE A 210 -10.12 -10.13 -10.37
C ILE A 210 -8.98 -10.34 -9.38
N GLN A 211 -8.05 -11.24 -9.73
CA GLN A 211 -6.88 -11.50 -8.91
C GLN A 211 -5.79 -10.47 -9.21
N ILE A 212 -4.90 -10.22 -8.26
CA ILE A 212 -3.76 -9.32 -8.44
C ILE A 212 -2.50 -10.12 -8.76
N ASP A 213 -1.73 -9.71 -9.77
CA ASP A 213 -0.40 -10.24 -10.06
C ASP A 213 0.38 -9.30 -10.97
N CYS A 214 1.56 -8.82 -10.54
CA CYS A 214 2.36 -7.85 -11.29
C CYS A 214 2.88 -8.39 -12.65
N ASN A 215 3.08 -9.70 -12.79
CA ASN A 215 3.63 -10.31 -14.02
C ASN A 215 2.52 -10.85 -14.94
N LEU A 216 1.41 -11.29 -14.34
CA LEU A 216 0.28 -11.89 -15.05
C LEU A 216 -0.82 -10.88 -15.39
N ALA A 217 -0.76 -9.66 -14.86
CA ALA A 217 -1.68 -8.56 -15.16
C ALA A 217 -1.99 -8.47 -16.65
N ASN A 218 -3.27 -8.52 -17.00
CA ASN A 218 -3.76 -8.54 -18.37
C ASN A 218 -5.07 -7.76 -18.57
N CYS A 219 -5.57 -7.15 -17.50
CA CYS A 219 -6.71 -6.26 -17.52
C CYS A 219 -6.60 -5.19 -16.43
N GLU A 220 -7.33 -4.10 -16.61
CA GLU A 220 -7.40 -2.99 -15.66
C GLU A 220 -8.81 -2.40 -15.64
N PHE A 221 -9.20 -1.80 -14.52
CA PHE A 221 -10.45 -1.04 -14.43
C PHE A 221 -10.18 0.39 -14.89
N LEU A 222 -10.96 0.83 -15.88
CA LEU A 222 -10.94 2.19 -16.42
C LEU A 222 -12.28 2.87 -16.09
N PRO A 223 -12.27 3.97 -15.33
CA PRO A 223 -13.45 4.80 -15.15
C PRO A 223 -13.80 5.52 -16.46
N SER A 224 -15.07 5.86 -16.63
CA SER A 224 -15.60 6.63 -17.76
C SER A 224 -16.84 7.41 -17.33
N GLU A 225 -17.31 8.34 -18.18
CA GLU A 225 -18.51 9.14 -17.92
C GLU A 225 -19.76 8.23 -17.82
N GLY A 226 -20.08 7.80 -16.59
CA GLY A 226 -21.28 7.00 -16.28
C GLY A 226 -21.06 5.49 -16.14
N SER A 227 -19.84 4.97 -16.24
CA SER A 227 -19.56 3.54 -15.96
C SER A 227 -18.09 3.26 -15.63
N VAL A 228 -17.81 2.10 -15.03
CA VAL A 228 -16.45 1.54 -14.89
C VAL A 228 -16.34 0.31 -15.79
N SER A 229 -15.31 0.30 -16.64
CA SER A 229 -15.03 -0.79 -17.58
C SER A 229 -13.78 -1.56 -17.18
N LEU A 230 -13.86 -2.88 -17.12
CA LEU A 230 -12.69 -3.76 -17.12
C LEU A 230 -12.22 -3.95 -18.57
N VAL A 231 -11.01 -3.51 -18.89
CA VAL A 231 -10.45 -3.56 -20.24
C VAL A 231 -9.18 -4.40 -20.26
N SER A 232 -9.01 -5.25 -21.27
CA SER A 232 -7.77 -6.01 -21.45
C SER A 232 -6.60 -5.10 -21.83
N THR A 233 -5.46 -5.21 -21.15
CA THR A 233 -4.26 -4.40 -21.43
C THR A 233 -3.35 -5.03 -22.49
N ARG A 234 -3.54 -6.32 -22.76
CA ARG A 234 -2.79 -7.10 -23.75
C ARG A 234 -3.65 -8.25 -24.29
N ASP A 235 -3.18 -8.93 -25.33
CA ASP A 235 -3.83 -10.12 -25.86
C ASP A 235 -3.91 -11.22 -24.78
N ILE A 236 -5.10 -11.78 -24.58
CA ILE A 236 -5.39 -12.84 -23.62
C ILE A 236 -5.70 -14.13 -24.39
N SER A 237 -4.89 -15.16 -24.19
CA SER A 237 -5.15 -16.48 -24.79
C SER A 237 -6.34 -17.16 -24.13
N LYS A 238 -7.07 -18.00 -24.88
CA LYS A 238 -8.16 -18.84 -24.34
C LYS A 238 -7.73 -19.64 -23.10
N GLY A 239 -8.58 -19.64 -22.07
CA GLY A 239 -8.38 -20.37 -20.82
C GLY A 239 -7.47 -19.66 -19.81
N THR A 240 -7.10 -18.41 -20.08
CA THR A 240 -6.23 -17.61 -19.20
C THR A 240 -7.08 -16.89 -18.16
N ALA A 241 -6.67 -16.93 -16.89
CA ALA A 241 -7.29 -16.13 -15.83
C ALA A 241 -7.01 -14.64 -16.02
N LEU A 242 -7.92 -13.80 -15.55
CA LEU A 242 -7.80 -12.35 -15.58
C LEU A 242 -7.07 -11.89 -14.32
N TYR A 243 -6.08 -11.03 -14.50
CA TYR A 243 -5.31 -10.43 -13.43
C TYR A 243 -5.23 -8.92 -13.63
N SER A 244 -5.34 -8.17 -12.53
CA SER A 244 -4.99 -6.76 -12.47
C SER A 244 -3.60 -6.58 -11.87
N ASP A 245 -2.95 -5.47 -12.24
CA ASP A 245 -1.72 -5.04 -11.60
C ASP A 245 -2.08 -4.31 -10.30
N PRO A 246 -1.57 -4.74 -9.12
CA PRO A 246 -1.73 -3.96 -7.90
C PRO A 246 -0.88 -2.67 -7.88
N GLY A 247 0.00 -2.47 -8.86
CA GLY A 247 0.94 -1.35 -8.92
C GLY A 247 2.23 -1.64 -8.14
N PRO A 248 3.12 -0.63 -8.03
CA PRO A 248 4.43 -0.76 -7.37
C PRO A 248 4.30 -0.75 -5.84
N VAL A 249 3.47 -1.63 -5.28
CA VAL A 249 3.16 -1.69 -3.84
C VAL A 249 3.92 -2.87 -3.20
N PRO A 250 4.65 -2.65 -2.09
CA PRO A 250 5.37 -3.71 -1.41
C PRO A 250 4.42 -4.73 -0.77
N ARG A 251 4.89 -5.96 -0.56
CA ARG A 251 4.06 -7.02 0.02
C ARG A 251 3.58 -6.69 1.44
N SER A 252 4.38 -5.97 2.22
CA SER A 252 3.99 -5.44 3.54
C SER A 252 2.71 -4.61 3.45
N ASP A 253 2.65 -3.67 2.51
CA ASP A 253 1.50 -2.79 2.32
C ASP A 253 0.29 -3.50 1.71
N LEU A 254 0.50 -4.41 0.77
CA LEU A 254 -0.59 -5.25 0.27
C LEU A 254 -1.17 -6.12 1.38
N LEU A 255 -0.33 -6.68 2.26
CA LEU A 255 -0.80 -7.41 3.44
C LEU A 255 -1.58 -6.50 4.39
N ARG A 256 -1.10 -5.28 4.65
CA ARG A 256 -1.77 -4.26 5.46
C ARG A 256 -3.15 -3.90 4.91
N ARG A 257 -3.23 -3.54 3.64
CA ARG A 257 -4.41 -2.93 2.99
C ARG A 257 -5.42 -3.96 2.52
N VAL A 258 -4.97 -5.08 1.94
CA VAL A 258 -5.85 -6.06 1.28
C VAL A 258 -5.71 -7.50 1.80
N GLY A 259 -4.80 -7.76 2.75
CA GLY A 259 -4.68 -9.04 3.45
C GLY A 259 -4.08 -10.18 2.63
N ARG A 260 -3.51 -9.86 1.47
CA ARG A 260 -2.88 -10.82 0.54
C ARG A 260 -1.93 -10.10 -0.40
N TYR A 261 -1.03 -10.84 -1.02
CA TYR A 261 -0.16 -10.32 -2.08
C TYR A 261 0.21 -11.45 -3.05
N PRO A 262 0.49 -11.13 -4.34
CA PRO A 262 1.11 -12.07 -5.25
C PRO A 262 2.61 -12.15 -4.97
N GLN A 263 3.23 -13.30 -5.22
CA GLN A 263 4.68 -13.44 -5.06
C GLN A 263 5.46 -12.57 -6.08
N SER A 264 4.83 -12.20 -7.20
CA SER A 264 5.42 -11.25 -8.15
C SER A 264 5.66 -9.86 -7.54
N SER A 265 4.94 -9.46 -6.48
CA SER A 265 5.18 -8.19 -5.78
C SER A 265 6.50 -8.11 -5.03
N THR A 266 7.25 -9.21 -4.88
CA THR A 266 8.62 -9.18 -4.30
C THR A 266 9.56 -8.19 -5.01
N GLN A 267 9.30 -7.86 -6.27
CA GLN A 267 10.07 -6.87 -7.03
C GLN A 267 9.84 -5.42 -6.56
N HIS A 268 8.77 -5.18 -5.82
CA HIS A 268 8.37 -3.88 -5.27
C HIS A 268 8.52 -3.85 -3.74
N ASP A 269 9.07 -4.89 -3.13
CA ASP A 269 9.34 -4.85 -1.70
C ASP A 269 10.29 -3.70 -1.36
N VAL A 270 10.04 -3.09 -0.21
CA VAL A 270 10.87 -2.04 0.35
C VAL A 270 11.25 -2.40 1.78
N ILE A 271 12.35 -1.85 2.28
CA ILE A 271 12.60 -1.74 3.71
C ILE A 271 12.82 -0.29 4.09
N GLU A 272 12.13 0.14 5.14
CA GLU A 272 12.22 1.51 5.64
C GLU A 272 13.40 1.66 6.60
N ILE A 273 14.18 2.73 6.38
CA ILE A 273 15.25 3.17 7.26
C ILE A 273 14.81 4.47 7.91
N ASP A 274 14.38 4.36 9.16
CA ASP A 274 14.01 5.49 10.00
C ASP A 274 15.18 6.47 10.18
N SER A 275 14.90 7.76 10.01
CA SER A 275 15.92 8.81 10.11
C SER A 275 16.51 8.95 11.50
N THR A 276 15.74 8.67 12.56
CA THR A 276 16.26 8.67 13.93
C THR A 276 17.35 7.61 14.10
N LEU A 277 17.20 6.42 13.49
CA LEU A 277 18.24 5.40 13.48
C LEU A 277 19.47 5.90 12.71
N LEU A 278 19.29 6.44 11.51
CA LEU A 278 20.37 6.97 10.67
C LEU A 278 21.18 8.04 11.43
N ILE A 279 20.48 9.01 12.03
CA ILE A 279 21.06 10.10 12.82
C ILE A 279 21.76 9.56 14.07
N SER A 280 21.18 8.57 14.76
CA SER A 280 21.79 7.98 15.95
C SER A 280 23.16 7.35 15.66
N VAL A 281 23.36 6.83 14.45
CA VAL A 281 24.62 6.23 14.02
C VAL A 281 25.57 7.29 13.46
N ALA A 282 25.11 8.11 12.52
CA ALA A 282 25.93 9.13 11.87
C ALA A 282 26.42 10.21 12.85
N GLY A 283 25.54 10.64 13.75
CA GLY A 283 25.76 11.68 14.75
C GLY A 283 26.24 11.18 16.11
N LYS A 284 26.63 9.90 16.25
CA LYS A 284 26.93 9.28 17.56
C LYS A 284 27.96 10.00 18.44
N ASN A 285 28.85 10.79 17.82
CA ASN A 285 29.90 11.55 18.52
C ASN A 285 29.52 13.02 18.77
N LEU A 286 28.37 13.47 18.29
CA LEU A 286 27.86 14.83 18.49
C LEU A 286 27.13 14.92 19.83
N SER A 287 27.07 16.13 20.40
CA SER A 287 26.18 16.42 21.52
C SER A 287 24.72 16.42 21.05
N ASP A 288 23.77 16.16 21.95
CA ASP A 288 22.35 16.17 21.59
C ASP A 288 21.91 17.53 21.02
N SER A 289 22.33 18.63 21.66
CA SER A 289 22.08 19.99 21.16
C SER A 289 22.63 20.23 19.74
N THR A 290 23.78 19.64 19.41
CA THR A 290 24.33 19.75 18.05
C THR A 290 23.51 18.93 17.06
N ARG A 291 23.05 17.73 17.44
CA ARG A 291 22.20 16.90 16.58
C ARG A 291 20.88 17.62 16.30
N ASP A 292 20.21 18.12 17.33
CA ASP A 292 18.92 18.80 17.21
C ASP A 292 19.01 20.00 16.26
N SER A 293 20.06 20.83 16.41
CA SER A 293 20.29 21.97 15.51
C SER A 293 20.54 21.54 14.05
N ARG A 294 21.18 20.39 13.81
CA ARG A 294 21.37 19.87 12.45
C ARG A 294 20.08 19.28 11.88
N ILE A 295 19.26 18.62 12.71
CA ILE A 295 17.94 18.10 12.33
C ILE A 295 17.05 19.26 11.89
N GLU A 296 16.86 20.26 12.75
CA GLU A 296 16.03 21.44 12.47
C GLU A 296 16.42 22.05 11.12
N ARG A 297 17.73 22.23 10.90
CA ARG A 297 18.20 22.82 9.65
C ARG A 297 17.98 21.95 8.41
N LEU A 298 18.14 20.63 8.51
CA LEU A 298 17.92 19.75 7.36
C LEU A 298 16.43 19.62 7.03
N VAL A 299 15.54 19.73 8.03
CA VAL A 299 14.08 19.78 7.83
C VAL A 299 13.69 21.09 7.15
N GLU A 300 14.22 22.23 7.61
CA GLU A 300 13.99 23.55 6.97
C GLU A 300 14.36 23.58 5.48
N GLU A 301 15.34 22.77 5.08
CA GLU A 301 15.88 22.72 3.72
C GLU A 301 15.31 21.53 2.91
N GLU A 302 14.31 20.81 3.45
CA GLU A 302 13.66 19.67 2.81
C GLU A 302 14.64 18.54 2.41
N LEU A 303 15.69 18.32 3.22
CA LEU A 303 16.73 17.31 2.98
C LEU A 303 16.65 16.12 3.93
N LEU A 304 15.85 16.22 4.99
CA LEU A 304 15.64 15.16 5.96
C LEU A 304 14.17 14.74 5.93
N GLU A 305 13.94 13.49 5.58
CA GLU A 305 12.65 12.82 5.64
C GLU A 305 12.53 12.08 6.99
N ASP A 306 11.32 11.65 7.38
CA ASP A 306 11.14 10.84 8.58
C ASP A 306 11.72 9.42 8.42
N SER A 307 11.64 8.87 7.22
CA SER A 307 12.17 7.56 6.87
C SER A 307 12.51 7.48 5.38
N TYR A 308 13.48 6.63 5.04
CA TYR A 308 13.85 6.38 3.66
C TYR A 308 13.47 4.97 3.22
N ASP A 309 12.75 4.87 2.11
CA ASP A 309 12.41 3.61 1.47
C ASP A 309 13.59 3.09 0.65
N ILE A 310 14.04 1.88 0.99
CA ILE A 310 15.04 1.17 0.20
C ILE A 310 14.36 0.10 -0.61
N GLU A 311 14.35 0.28 -1.93
CA GLU A 311 13.74 -0.64 -2.88
C GLU A 311 14.43 -2.01 -2.93
N ALA A 312 13.78 -2.95 -3.62
CA ALA A 312 14.19 -4.34 -3.75
C ALA A 312 15.62 -4.56 -4.27
N ASP A 313 16.25 -3.58 -4.93
CA ASP A 313 17.64 -3.68 -5.41
C ASP A 313 18.70 -3.34 -4.33
N GLY A 314 18.29 -2.77 -3.20
CA GLY A 314 19.18 -2.34 -2.12
C GLY A 314 19.96 -1.06 -2.42
N GLY A 315 19.52 -0.28 -3.42
CA GLY A 315 20.11 1.00 -3.78
C GLY A 315 20.02 2.01 -2.63
N ILE A 316 21.08 2.80 -2.45
CA ILE A 316 21.10 3.87 -1.44
C ILE A 316 20.93 5.21 -2.15
N SER A 317 19.87 5.95 -1.81
CA SER A 317 19.54 7.26 -2.40
C SER A 317 20.61 8.30 -2.08
N SER A 318 20.60 9.41 -2.82
CA SER A 318 21.49 10.53 -2.51
C SER A 318 21.12 11.28 -1.23
N GLU A 319 19.83 11.37 -0.86
CA GLU A 319 19.45 12.07 0.40
C GLU A 319 20.12 11.42 1.60
N ILE A 320 20.06 10.09 1.70
CA ILE A 320 20.72 9.34 2.80
C ILE A 320 22.21 9.71 2.91
N LEU A 321 22.90 9.80 1.76
CA LEU A 321 24.33 10.15 1.75
C LEU A 321 24.56 11.59 2.19
N ILE A 322 23.69 12.52 1.79
CA ILE A 322 23.75 13.94 2.17
C ILE A 322 23.52 14.07 3.68
N VAL A 323 22.51 13.39 4.24
CA VAL A 323 22.24 13.38 5.68
C VAL A 323 23.42 12.80 6.45
N ILE A 324 23.96 11.64 6.07
CA ILE A 324 25.13 11.09 6.76
C ILE A 324 26.30 12.07 6.75
N GLN A 325 26.54 12.76 5.62
CA GLN A 325 27.60 13.75 5.51
C GLN A 325 27.37 14.98 6.37
N ALA A 326 26.13 15.45 6.43
CA ALA A 326 25.70 16.55 7.28
C ALA A 326 25.98 16.26 8.76
N PHE A 327 25.79 15.01 9.22
CA PHE A 327 26.14 14.61 10.59
C PHE A 327 27.62 14.22 10.77
N ALA A 328 28.36 14.05 9.67
CA ALA A 328 29.76 13.66 9.72
C ALA A 328 30.74 14.85 9.87
N VAL A 329 30.41 16.03 9.36
CA VAL A 329 31.33 17.19 9.36
C VAL A 329 31.43 17.89 10.72
N ASP A 330 32.45 18.72 10.90
CA ASP A 330 32.54 19.65 12.03
C ASP A 330 31.51 20.78 11.94
N ASP A 331 31.30 21.49 13.06
CA ASP A 331 30.26 22.52 13.18
C ASP A 331 30.51 23.73 12.29
N GLU A 332 31.78 24.16 12.12
CA GLU A 332 32.13 25.27 11.21
C GLU A 332 31.76 24.92 9.76
N THR A 333 32.08 23.70 9.35
CA THR A 333 31.75 23.19 8.02
C THR A 333 30.23 23.07 7.83
N PHE A 334 29.49 22.54 8.81
CA PHE A 334 28.03 22.46 8.72
C PHE A 334 27.38 23.86 8.63
N GLN A 335 27.83 24.82 9.44
CA GLN A 335 27.35 26.20 9.39
C GLN A 335 27.61 26.87 8.03
N SER A 336 28.70 26.53 7.36
CA SER A 336 28.96 27.01 6.00
C SER A 336 27.92 26.50 4.99
N TYR A 337 27.45 25.26 5.13
CA TYR A 337 26.40 24.70 4.25
C TYR A 337 25.08 25.44 4.42
N ALA A 338 24.70 25.71 5.67
CA ALA A 338 23.51 26.45 6.02
C ALA A 338 23.56 27.91 5.54
N THR A 339 24.72 28.58 5.70
CA THR A 339 24.86 29.99 5.29
C THR A 339 24.89 30.16 3.77
N GLU A 340 25.46 29.19 3.04
CA GLU A 340 25.58 29.25 1.59
C GLU A 340 24.41 28.59 0.84
N GLU A 341 23.45 28.00 1.57
CA GLU A 341 22.35 27.17 1.03
C GLU A 341 22.89 26.11 0.05
N LYS A 342 24.03 25.51 0.41
CA LYS A 342 24.78 24.58 -0.45
C LYS A 342 25.27 23.38 0.36
N PHE A 343 24.44 22.36 0.38
CA PHE A 343 24.80 21.06 0.94
C PHE A 343 25.77 20.30 0.03
N PRO A 344 26.61 19.43 0.61
CA PRO A 344 27.60 18.69 -0.15
C PRO A 344 26.92 17.74 -1.14
N LYS A 345 27.55 17.54 -2.30
CA LYS A 345 27.15 16.46 -3.21
C LYS A 345 27.36 15.11 -2.52
N ALA A 346 26.40 14.20 -2.69
CA ALA A 346 26.49 12.82 -2.23
C ALA A 346 27.84 12.16 -2.61
N LYS A 347 28.50 11.53 -1.64
CA LYS A 347 29.79 10.85 -1.78
C LYS A 347 29.72 9.47 -1.14
N LYS A 348 30.25 8.49 -1.87
CA LYS A 348 30.38 7.09 -1.45
C LYS A 348 31.78 6.86 -0.87
N ASP A 349 32.09 7.53 0.24
CA ASP A 349 33.39 7.42 0.92
C ASP A 349 33.38 6.38 2.04
N ALA A 350 34.57 6.09 2.59
CA ALA A 350 34.75 5.06 3.62
C ALA A 350 33.94 5.34 4.89
N ARG A 351 33.80 6.61 5.28
CA ARG A 351 33.04 6.98 6.49
C ARG A 351 31.55 6.76 6.28
N THR A 352 31.03 7.19 5.13
CA THR A 352 29.62 7.00 4.76
C THR A 352 29.28 5.50 4.67
N ARG A 353 30.20 4.72 4.07
CA ARG A 353 30.12 3.26 4.02
C ARG A 353 29.99 2.66 5.42
N ASP A 354 30.87 3.03 6.35
CA ASP A 354 30.90 2.46 7.70
C ASP A 354 29.62 2.79 8.49
N VAL A 355 29.08 4.01 8.34
CA VAL A 355 27.79 4.41 8.93
C VAL A 355 26.65 3.54 8.40
N ILE A 356 26.55 3.35 7.08
CA ILE A 356 25.44 2.55 6.51
C ILE A 356 25.57 1.08 6.91
N LEU A 357 26.78 0.53 6.96
CA LEU A 357 26.99 -0.84 7.45
C LEU A 357 26.54 -1.01 8.92
N GLU A 358 26.79 -0.02 9.77
CA GLU A 358 26.30 -0.01 11.16
C GLU A 358 24.77 0.14 11.23
N VAL A 359 24.16 0.96 10.37
CA VAL A 359 22.69 1.07 10.26
C VAL A 359 22.06 -0.25 9.81
N ILE A 360 22.62 -0.91 8.79
CA ILE A 360 22.17 -2.23 8.31
C ILE A 360 22.24 -3.26 9.44
N GLN A 361 23.34 -3.26 10.21
CA GLN A 361 23.48 -4.16 11.35
C GLN A 361 22.38 -3.91 12.39
N LYS A 362 22.16 -2.65 12.79
CA LYS A 362 21.12 -2.31 13.77
C LYS A 362 19.71 -2.64 13.27
N ARG A 363 19.42 -2.46 11.98
CA ARG A 363 18.13 -2.88 11.40
C ARG A 363 17.93 -4.39 11.48
N ARG A 364 18.97 -5.19 11.25
CA ARG A 364 18.91 -6.66 11.43
C ARG A 364 18.60 -7.06 12.87
N GLU A 365 19.16 -6.34 13.84
CA GLU A 365 18.93 -6.57 15.27
C GLU A 365 17.47 -6.29 15.68
N GLY A 366 16.72 -5.51 14.89
CA GLY A 366 15.29 -5.26 15.11
C GLY A 366 14.37 -6.43 14.74
N PHE A 367 14.87 -7.45 14.02
CA PHE A 367 14.09 -8.62 13.69
C PHE A 367 14.31 -9.76 14.68
N ALA A 368 13.24 -10.48 15.02
CA ALA A 368 13.30 -11.62 15.95
C ALA A 368 14.11 -12.82 15.41
N THR A 369 14.23 -12.97 14.10
CA THR A 369 14.92 -14.07 13.42
C THR A 369 15.92 -13.56 12.38
N SER A 370 16.91 -14.36 12.07
CA SER A 370 17.80 -14.16 10.92
C SER A 370 17.14 -14.56 9.60
N ARG A 371 17.75 -14.13 8.50
CA ARG A 371 17.36 -14.50 7.12
C ARG A 371 17.42 -16.01 6.91
N GLU A 372 18.48 -16.65 7.37
CA GLU A 372 18.69 -18.09 7.25
C GLU A 372 17.64 -18.90 8.04
N GLU A 373 17.24 -18.41 9.22
CA GLU A 373 16.17 -19.01 10.00
C GLU A 373 14.82 -18.92 9.28
N ASP A 374 14.47 -17.76 8.71
CA ASP A 374 13.22 -17.61 7.97
C ASP A 374 13.14 -18.49 6.71
N ILE A 375 14.26 -18.64 5.99
CA ILE A 375 14.38 -19.61 4.89
C ILE A 375 14.11 -21.03 5.40
N ALA A 376 14.67 -21.39 6.56
CA ALA A 376 14.45 -22.71 7.16
C ALA A 376 12.99 -22.90 7.65
N ILE A 377 12.36 -21.85 8.18
CA ILE A 377 10.96 -21.85 8.62
C ILE A 377 10.04 -22.13 7.43
N LEU A 378 10.21 -21.40 6.32
CA LEU A 378 9.43 -21.60 5.10
C LEU A 378 9.70 -22.95 4.43
N GLY A 379 10.96 -23.42 4.46
CA GLY A 379 11.36 -24.69 3.84
C GLY A 379 10.91 -25.94 4.62
N ASN A 380 11.08 -25.96 5.94
CA ASN A 380 10.86 -27.16 6.76
C ASN A 380 9.45 -27.25 7.36
N SER A 381 8.81 -26.10 7.61
CA SER A 381 7.52 -26.01 8.31
C SER A 381 6.46 -25.26 7.51
N GLY A 382 6.73 -24.92 6.24
CA GLY A 382 5.86 -24.12 5.38
C GLY A 382 4.40 -24.61 5.31
N GLU A 383 4.18 -25.93 5.31
CA GLU A 383 2.84 -26.53 5.27
C GLU A 383 2.15 -26.62 6.65
N ALA A 384 2.92 -26.57 7.74
CA ALA A 384 2.41 -26.61 9.12
C ALA A 384 2.19 -25.21 9.70
N LEU A 385 2.80 -24.18 9.11
CA LEU A 385 2.58 -22.78 9.46
C LEU A 385 1.15 -22.37 9.13
N GLY A 386 0.50 -21.69 10.08
CA GLY A 386 -0.74 -20.98 9.81
C GLY A 386 -0.54 -19.97 8.69
N ARG A 387 -1.61 -19.69 7.93
CA ARG A 387 -1.58 -18.78 6.77
C ARG A 387 -0.94 -17.43 7.10
N ARG A 388 -1.37 -16.80 8.20
CA ARG A 388 -0.87 -15.49 8.65
C ARG A 388 0.61 -15.53 9.02
N ASN A 389 1.04 -16.50 9.81
CA ASN A 389 2.46 -16.68 10.14
C ASN A 389 3.32 -16.88 8.90
N LYS A 390 2.85 -17.67 7.92
CA LYS A 390 3.56 -17.84 6.65
C LYS A 390 3.72 -16.49 5.94
N MET A 391 2.65 -15.69 5.86
CA MET A 391 2.72 -14.37 5.22
C MET A 391 3.68 -13.43 5.96
N ALA A 392 3.67 -13.45 7.29
CA ALA A 392 4.59 -12.66 8.10
C ALA A 392 6.06 -13.01 7.84
N VAL A 393 6.38 -14.30 7.78
CA VAL A 393 7.73 -14.80 7.51
C VAL A 393 8.18 -14.40 6.10
N GLU A 394 7.29 -14.47 5.11
CA GLU A 394 7.59 -14.07 3.73
C GLU A 394 7.87 -12.57 3.59
N VAL A 395 7.10 -11.71 4.28
CA VAL A 395 7.31 -10.25 4.29
C VAL A 395 8.66 -9.91 4.92
N ARG A 396 8.90 -10.33 6.16
CA ARG A 396 10.15 -10.00 6.86
C ARG A 396 11.39 -10.62 6.20
N LEU A 397 11.25 -11.77 5.53
CA LEU A 397 12.33 -12.35 4.73
C LEU A 397 12.67 -11.44 3.54
N GLY A 398 11.67 -10.88 2.86
CA GLY A 398 11.86 -9.91 1.78
C GLY A 398 12.67 -8.70 2.24
N GLU A 399 12.26 -8.09 3.35
CA GLU A 399 12.97 -6.95 3.96
C GLU A 399 14.43 -7.31 4.33
N LYS A 400 14.67 -8.50 4.88
CA LYS A 400 16.02 -9.00 5.17
C LYS A 400 16.87 -9.23 3.92
N GLU A 401 16.26 -9.64 2.81
CA GLU A 401 16.96 -9.75 1.52
C GLU A 401 17.38 -8.37 0.98
N ILE A 402 16.57 -7.34 1.21
CA ILE A 402 16.94 -5.96 0.86
C ILE A 402 18.13 -5.51 1.71
N LEU A 403 18.12 -5.72 3.02
CA LEU A 403 19.27 -5.44 3.89
C LEU A 403 20.55 -6.18 3.45
N ARG A 404 20.42 -7.40 2.92
CA ARG A 404 21.54 -8.16 2.35
C ARG A 404 22.07 -7.49 1.08
N LYS A 405 21.19 -7.06 0.17
CA LYS A 405 21.56 -6.35 -1.07
C LYS A 405 22.16 -4.98 -0.80
N MET A 406 21.61 -4.22 0.15
CA MET A 406 22.20 -2.95 0.63
C MET A 406 23.64 -3.14 1.06
N GLU A 407 23.92 -4.19 1.84
CA GLU A 407 25.28 -4.50 2.28
C GLU A 407 26.21 -4.79 1.09
N GLU A 408 25.75 -5.55 0.09
CA GLU A 408 26.52 -5.81 -1.14
C GLU A 408 26.81 -4.52 -1.91
N VAL A 409 25.81 -3.66 -2.10
CA VAL A 409 25.93 -2.36 -2.76
C VAL A 409 26.97 -1.50 -2.05
N VAL A 410 26.85 -1.36 -0.73
CA VAL A 410 27.71 -0.49 0.08
C VAL A 410 29.14 -1.04 0.16
N ARG A 411 29.33 -2.37 0.22
CA ARG A 411 30.66 -3.01 0.18
C ARG A 411 31.33 -2.92 -1.19
N SER A 412 30.56 -2.76 -2.27
CA SER A 412 31.10 -2.57 -3.62
C SER A 412 31.70 -1.19 -3.85
N TRP A 413 31.40 -0.21 -2.99
CA TRP A 413 31.93 1.14 -3.11
C TRP A 413 33.45 1.11 -2.98
N ALA A 414 34.15 1.51 -4.05
CA ALA A 414 35.59 1.52 -4.09
C ALA A 414 36.15 2.39 -2.95
N ASP A 415 37.16 1.89 -2.24
CA ASP A 415 38.01 2.74 -1.39
C ASP A 415 38.66 3.79 -2.29
N THR A 416 38.03 4.96 -2.34
CA THR A 416 38.46 6.08 -3.20
C THR A 416 39.86 6.59 -2.80
N THR A 417 40.37 6.13 -1.65
CA THR A 417 41.71 6.36 -1.12
C THR A 417 42.81 5.52 -1.82
N GLU A 418 42.54 4.35 -2.39
CA GLU A 418 43.62 3.57 -3.03
C GLU A 418 43.93 4.02 -4.47
N ASN A 419 42.92 4.41 -5.26
CA ASN A 419 43.12 4.77 -6.66
C ASN A 419 43.76 6.16 -6.86
N GLN A 420 43.59 7.09 -5.92
CA GLN A 420 44.31 8.38 -5.96
C GLN A 420 45.79 8.23 -5.56
N SER A 421 46.13 7.29 -4.67
CA SER A 421 47.53 7.02 -4.32
C SER A 421 48.29 6.32 -5.46
N ARG A 422 47.61 5.46 -6.23
CA ARG A 422 48.18 4.77 -7.39
C ARG A 422 48.32 5.68 -8.60
N SER A 423 47.38 6.62 -8.85
CA SER A 423 47.52 7.59 -9.94
C SER A 423 48.61 8.65 -9.64
N ALA A 424 48.69 9.13 -8.38
CA ALA A 424 49.71 10.09 -7.96
C ALA A 424 51.15 9.50 -7.97
N LYS A 425 51.31 8.19 -7.72
CA LYS A 425 52.61 7.50 -7.85
C LYS A 425 52.98 7.21 -9.31
N ARG A 426 52.01 7.10 -10.22
CA ARG A 426 52.24 6.85 -11.65
C ARG A 426 52.56 8.11 -12.46
N GLN A 427 52.15 9.28 -11.97
CA GLN A 427 52.54 10.59 -12.53
C GLN A 427 53.88 11.12 -11.99
N LYS A 428 54.51 10.46 -11.01
CA LYS A 428 55.83 10.82 -10.45
C LYS A 428 56.97 9.86 -10.85
N ARG A 429 56.79 9.06 -11.91
CA ARG A 429 57.83 8.18 -12.44
C ARG A 429 58.11 8.46 -13.91
#